data_AF-A0A959KKR5-F1
#
_entry.id   AF-A0A959KKR5-F1
#
_cell.length_a   1.000
_cell.length_b   1.000
_cell.length_c   1.000
_cell.angle_alpha   90.00
_cell.angle_beta   90.00
_cell.angle_gamma   90.00
#
_symmetry.space_group_name_H-M   'P 1'
#
loop_
_entity.id
_entity.type
_entity.pdbx_description
1 polymer ?
#
loop_
_entity_poly.entity_id
_entity_poly.type
_entity_poly.pdbx_seq_one_letter_code
_entity_poly.pdbx_strand_id
1 'polypeptide(L)'
;DLLTIEKDWGRKIRGKYLAVLSCSAGENLGDYFWLPFRRSAEYLGMTYLGGLHTELESGRLTSGDRSRLRQFVGQIGRSEVWVGN
;
A
#
# COMPACT_ATOMS: atom_id res chain seq x y z
N ASP A 1 -6.20 5.73 -23.94
CA ASP A 1 -7.42 5.06 -23.46
C ASP A 1 -7.09 3.60 -23.19
N LEU A 2 -7.28 3.13 -21.95
CA LEU A 2 -7.04 1.75 -21.49
C LEU A 2 -8.33 1.16 -20.87
N LEU A 3 -9.48 1.83 -21.01
CA LEU A 3 -10.74 1.42 -20.41
C LEU A 3 -11.36 0.21 -21.13
N THR A 4 -10.99 -0.03 -22.38
CA THR A 4 -11.50 -1.13 -23.22
C THR A 4 -10.57 -2.34 -23.31
N ILE A 5 -9.31 -2.23 -22.88
CA ILE A 5 -8.31 -3.31 -22.96
C ILE A 5 -8.08 -3.88 -21.57
N GLU A 6 -8.85 -4.92 -21.23
CA GLU A 6 -8.53 -5.76 -20.07
C GLU A 6 -7.27 -6.58 -20.36
N LYS A 7 -6.13 -6.20 -19.77
CA LYS A 7 -4.87 -6.94 -19.97
C LYS A 7 -4.87 -8.24 -19.17
N ASP A 8 -4.66 -9.37 -19.86
CA ASP A 8 -4.57 -10.70 -19.26
C ASP A 8 -3.57 -10.78 -18.08
N TRP A 9 -2.46 -10.03 -18.16
CA TRP A 9 -1.46 -9.95 -17.09
C TRP A 9 -2.01 -9.37 -15.78
N GLY A 10 -2.91 -8.39 -15.85
CA GLY A 10 -3.57 -7.82 -14.68
C GLY A 10 -4.42 -8.83 -13.93
N ARG A 11 -4.88 -9.91 -14.59
CA ARG A 11 -5.64 -10.98 -13.94
C ARG A 11 -4.77 -11.87 -13.06
N LYS A 12 -3.44 -11.95 -13.28
CA LYS A 12 -2.53 -12.78 -12.47
C LYS A 12 -2.36 -12.26 -11.03
N ILE A 13 -2.65 -10.98 -10.80
CA ILE A 13 -2.58 -10.34 -9.49
C ILE A 13 -3.95 -10.19 -8.82
N ARG A 14 -5.02 -10.69 -9.46
CA ARG A 14 -6.34 -10.78 -8.83
C ARG A 14 -6.27 -11.63 -7.57
N GLY A 15 -6.96 -11.20 -6.51
CA GLY A 15 -6.94 -11.84 -5.20
C GLY A 15 -5.63 -11.65 -4.42
N LYS A 16 -4.68 -10.87 -4.94
CA LYS A 16 -3.49 -10.44 -4.19
C LYS A 16 -3.79 -9.20 -3.36
N TYR A 17 -2.90 -8.92 -2.42
CA TYR A 17 -2.99 -7.77 -1.53
C TYR A 17 -2.07 -6.65 -2.03
N LEU A 18 -2.50 -5.39 -1.83
CA LEU A 18 -1.69 -4.20 -2.12
C LEU A 18 -1.53 -3.37 -0.83
N ALA A 19 -0.29 -3.20 -0.39
CA ALA A 19 0.10 -2.22 0.61
C ALA A 19 1.09 -1.23 -0.01
N VAL A 20 1.03 0.04 0.39
CA VAL A 20 1.88 1.09 -0.19
C VAL A 20 2.77 1.71 0.88
N LEU A 21 4.07 1.78 0.59
CA LEU A 21 5.04 2.51 1.39
C LEU A 21 5.58 3.69 0.58
N SER A 22 5.56 4.87 1.18
CA SER A 22 6.10 6.10 0.58
C SER A 22 7.01 6.80 1.58
N CYS A 23 8.00 7.54 1.09
CA CYS A 23 8.81 8.40 1.93
C CYS A 23 9.19 9.68 1.21
N SER A 24 9.31 10.77 1.96
CA SER A 24 9.79 12.05 1.46
C SER A 24 10.36 12.90 2.60
N ALA A 25 10.82 14.11 2.28
CA ALA A 25 11.30 15.08 3.26
C ALA A 25 10.17 15.97 3.84
N GLY A 26 8.92 15.52 3.77
CA GLY A 26 7.77 16.25 4.31
C GLY A 26 6.55 15.36 4.52
N GLU A 27 5.73 15.65 5.53
CA GLU A 27 4.57 14.83 5.90
C GLU A 27 3.23 15.27 5.30
N ASN A 28 3.20 16.23 4.37
CA ASN A 28 1.95 16.83 3.91
C ASN A 28 1.23 15.99 2.83
N LEU A 29 0.76 14.81 3.21
CA LEU A 29 -0.06 13.96 2.34
C LEU A 29 -1.51 13.96 2.81
N GLY A 30 -2.39 14.48 1.96
CA GLY A 30 -3.84 14.36 2.15
C GLY A 30 -4.37 13.00 1.70
N ASP A 31 -5.63 12.73 2.02
CA ASP A 31 -6.31 11.47 1.73
C ASP A 31 -6.31 11.09 0.24
N TYR A 32 -6.30 12.10 -0.64
CA TYR A 32 -6.28 11.90 -2.09
C TYR A 32 -5.00 11.29 -2.63
N PHE A 33 -3.88 11.38 -1.90
CA PHE A 33 -2.64 10.73 -2.31
C PHE A 33 -2.80 9.22 -2.48
N TRP A 34 -3.62 8.60 -1.64
CA TRP A 34 -3.86 7.16 -1.65
C TRP A 34 -4.89 6.72 -2.69
N LEU A 35 -5.64 7.67 -3.25
CA LEU A 35 -6.75 7.38 -4.16
C LEU A 35 -6.33 6.57 -5.40
N PRO A 36 -5.22 6.90 -6.10
CA PRO A 36 -4.80 6.13 -7.27
C PRO A 36 -4.53 4.67 -6.93
N PHE A 37 -3.85 4.40 -5.81
CA PHE A 37 -3.53 3.04 -5.37
C PHE A 37 -4.78 2.23 -5.02
N ARG A 38 -5.73 2.85 -4.31
CA ARG A 38 -7.01 2.22 -3.99
C ARG A 38 -7.80 1.87 -5.26
N ARG A 39 -7.86 2.79 -6.23
CA ARG A 39 -8.54 2.57 -7.52
C ARG A 39 -7.84 1.54 -8.39
N SER A 40 -6.51 1.51 -8.38
CA SER A 40 -5.73 0.48 -9.07
C SER A 40 -5.98 -0.90 -8.46
N ALA A 41 -6.01 -1.02 -7.12
CA ALA A 41 -6.34 -2.30 -6.47
C ALA A 41 -7.75 -2.77 -6.86
N GLU A 42 -8.74 -1.89 -6.82
CA GLU A 42 -10.11 -2.18 -7.24
C GLU A 42 -10.16 -2.66 -8.71
N TYR A 43 -9.53 -1.91 -9.62
CA TYR A 43 -9.48 -2.24 -11.04
C TYR A 43 -8.79 -3.59 -11.32
N LEU A 44 -7.73 -3.91 -10.58
CA LEU A 44 -6.95 -5.15 -10.74
C LEU A 44 -7.53 -6.33 -9.95
N GLY A 45 -8.61 -6.12 -9.19
CA GLY A 45 -9.22 -7.14 -8.35
C GLY A 45 -8.33 -7.57 -7.17
N MET A 46 -7.56 -6.64 -6.61
CA MET A 46 -6.71 -6.79 -5.44
C MET A 46 -7.42 -6.27 -4.17
N THR A 47 -6.92 -6.69 -3.01
CA THR A 47 -7.34 -6.15 -1.71
C THR A 47 -6.35 -5.07 -1.25
N TYR A 48 -6.80 -3.81 -1.18
CA TYR A 48 -5.99 -2.72 -0.65
C TYR A 48 -5.92 -2.79 0.89
N LEU A 49 -4.72 -2.92 1.44
CA LEU A 49 -4.46 -3.03 2.88
C LEU A 49 -4.18 -1.68 3.56
N GLY A 50 -3.97 -0.63 2.78
CA GLY A 50 -3.61 0.70 3.29
C GLY A 50 -2.25 1.17 2.79
N GLY A 51 -1.88 2.36 3.25
CA GLY A 51 -0.61 2.99 2.92
C GLY A 51 0.00 3.67 4.13
N LEU A 52 1.33 3.71 4.16
CA LEU A 52 2.09 4.46 5.14
C LEU A 52 3.08 5.38 4.41
N HIS A 53 3.06 6.65 4.77
CA HIS A 53 4.14 7.56 4.44
C HIS A 53 5.04 7.76 5.64
N THR A 54 6.34 7.91 5.38
CA THR A 54 7.37 8.15 6.40
C THR A 54 8.23 9.33 6.00
N GLU A 55 8.62 10.14 6.96
CA GLU A 55 9.56 11.22 6.73
C GLU A 55 10.99 10.75 6.98
N LEU A 56 11.90 11.24 6.13
CA LEU A 56 13.33 11.00 6.28
C LEU A 56 14.03 12.29 6.69
N GLU A 57 14.76 12.23 7.79
CA GLU A 57 15.68 13.27 8.21
C GLU A 57 17.11 12.80 7.95
N SER A 58 17.87 13.55 7.14
CA SER A 58 19.25 13.19 6.77
C SER A 58 19.40 11.77 6.21
N GLY A 59 18.42 11.30 5.43
CA GLY A 59 18.40 9.95 4.85
C GLY A 59 18.11 8.82 5.84
N ARG A 60 17.64 9.14 7.05
CA ARG A 60 17.27 8.17 8.08
C ARG A 60 15.83 8.37 8.51
N LEU A 61 15.17 7.27 8.85
CA LEU A 61 13.83 7.31 9.46
C LEU A 61 13.92 7.97 10.83
N THR A 62 12.95 8.84 11.10
CA THR A 62 12.72 9.36 12.44
C THR A 62 12.35 8.21 13.40
N SER A 63 12.52 8.42 14.71
CA SER A 63 12.10 7.44 15.72
C SER A 63 10.57 7.20 15.69
N GLY A 64 9.80 8.24 15.38
CA GLY A 64 8.35 8.18 15.20
C GLY A 64 7.96 7.29 14.02
N ASP A 65 8.55 7.53 12.85
CA ASP A 65 8.22 6.76 11.64
C ASP A 65 8.69 5.31 11.71
N ARG A 66 9.79 5.04 12.41
CA ARG A 66 10.19 3.64 12.68
C ARG A 66 9.12 2.90 13.47
N SER A 67 8.43 3.56 14.40
CA SER A 67 7.35 2.94 15.18
C SER A 67 6.08 2.78 14.36
N ARG A 68 5.71 3.77 13.55
CA ARG A 68 4.57 3.68 12.61
C ARG A 68 4.78 2.57 11.59
N LEU A 69 5.99 2.44 11.04
CA LEU A 69 6.34 1.36 10.12
C LEU A 69 6.15 -0.02 10.75
N ARG A 70 6.64 -0.22 11.99
CA ARG A 70 6.42 -1.48 12.71
C ARG A 70 4.94 -1.77 12.95
N GLN A 71 4.16 -0.76 13.32
CA GLN A 71 2.73 -0.91 13.51
C GLN A 71 2.03 -1.30 12.21
N PHE A 72 2.36 -0.63 11.10
CA PHE A 72 1.79 -0.90 9.79
C PHE A 72 2.12 -2.30 9.29
N VAL A 73 3.38 -2.74 9.42
CA VAL A 73 3.78 -4.12 9.11
C VAL A 73 3.00 -5.12 9.97
N GLY A 74 2.82 -4.85 11.26
CA GLY A 74 2.01 -5.71 12.14
C GLY A 74 0.52 -5.73 11.79
N GLN A 75 -0.03 -4.64 11.27
CA GLN A 75 -1.41 -4.59 10.75
C GLN A 75 -1.56 -5.48 9.50
N ILE A 76 -0.62 -5.37 8.56
CA ILE A 76 -0.61 -6.17 7.34
C ILE A 76 -0.40 -7.65 7.66
N GLY A 77 0.55 -8.00 8.52
CA GLY A 77 0.82 -9.40 8.89
C GLY A 77 -0.35 -10.09 9.62
N ARG A 78 -1.25 -9.34 10.28
CA ARG A 78 -2.47 -9.90 10.89
C ARG A 78 -3.63 -10.05 9.92
N SER A 79 -3.59 -9.39 8.77
CA SER A 79 -4.57 -9.63 7.69
C SER A 79 -4.36 -11.01 7.03
N GLU A 80 -3.22 -11.65 7.29
CA GLU A 80 -2.92 -13.06 7.00
C GLU A 80 -3.23 -13.93 8.24
N VAL A 81 -4.51 -14.09 8.60
CA VAL A 81 -4.90 -15.32 9.30
C VAL A 81 -4.80 -16.43 8.25
N TRP A 82 -3.68 -17.16 8.32
CA TRP A 82 -3.33 -18.35 7.55
C TRP A 82 -4.56 -19.21 7.17
N VAL A 83 -4.89 -19.22 5.87
CA VAL A 83 -5.65 -20.33 5.27
C VAL A 83 -4.63 -21.45 5.05
N GLY A 84 -4.38 -22.19 6.13
CA GLY A 84 -3.53 -23.37 6.15
C GLY A 84 -4.17 -24.41 7.04
N ASN A 85 -5.30 -24.96 6.57
CA ASN A 85 -5.82 -26.28 6.95
C ASN A 85 -6.43 -26.91 5.69
#